data_AF-A0A7V5YZ15-F1
#
_entry.id   AF-A0A7V5YZ15-F1
#
_cell.length_a   1.000
_cell.length_b   1.000
_cell.length_c   1.000
_cell.angle_alpha   90.00
_cell.angle_beta   90.00
_cell.angle_gamma   90.00
#
_symmetry.space_group_name_H-M   'P 1'
#
loop_
_entity.id
_entity.type
_entity.pdbx_description
1 polymer ?
#
loop_
_entity_poly.entity_id
_entity_poly.type
_entity_poly.pdbx_seq_one_letter_code
_entity_poly.pdbx_strand_id
1 'polypeptide(L)'
;MSGQSYTPSAAEPSSNERLLAALCYPLFPIVSLFILLVEEHKNKAFERYHAIQALGAGVVIWVLFIVVDTVLTAITMGIGAVCIPILWIVAIGILLYWAYQAYQGKSFEIPVVTQFMRDQKWLS
;
A
#
# COMPACT_ATOMS: atom_id res chain seq x y z
N MET A 1 -17.21 34.22 14.77
CA MET A 1 -16.64 32.88 14.52
C MET A 1 -17.67 32.11 13.71
N SER A 2 -17.68 32.31 12.39
CA SER A 2 -18.62 31.69 11.46
C SER A 2 -18.25 30.21 11.30
N GLY A 3 -19.19 29.34 11.68
CA GLY A 3 -19.05 27.89 11.57
C GLY A 3 -18.70 27.49 10.14
N GLN A 4 -17.57 26.81 9.98
CA GLN A 4 -17.24 26.16 8.73
C GLN A 4 -18.18 24.96 8.56
N SER A 5 -19.10 25.11 7.61
CA SER A 5 -19.91 24.01 7.08
C SER A 5 -18.99 22.99 6.44
N TYR A 6 -18.75 21.88 7.15
CA TYR A 6 -18.09 20.69 6.63
C TYR A 6 -19.00 20.02 5.61
N THR A 7 -18.69 20.16 4.33
CA THR A 7 -19.27 19.34 3.25
C THR A 7 -18.26 18.25 2.90
N PRO A 8 -18.50 16.97 3.24
CA PRO A 8 -17.61 15.90 2.80
C PRO A 8 -17.93 15.46 1.36
N SER A 9 -16.86 15.07 0.65
CA SER A 9 -16.82 14.24 -0.56
C SER A 9 -17.06 14.92 -1.92
N ALA A 10 -16.00 15.53 -2.47
CA ALA A 10 -15.75 15.83 -3.89
C ALA A 10 -14.45 16.66 -4.11
N ALA A 11 -13.76 17.07 -3.04
CA ALA A 11 -12.50 17.80 -3.16
C ALA A 11 -11.37 16.83 -3.55
N GLU A 12 -10.62 17.20 -4.59
CA GLU A 12 -9.36 16.55 -4.95
C GLU A 12 -8.45 16.43 -3.72
N PRO A 13 -7.77 15.29 -3.52
CA PRO A 13 -6.88 15.12 -2.38
C PRO A 13 -5.77 16.14 -2.40
N SER A 14 -5.47 16.72 -1.24
CA SER A 14 -4.42 17.72 -1.09
C SER A 14 -3.05 17.14 -1.47
N SER A 15 -2.09 18.01 -1.79
CA SER A 15 -0.72 17.58 -2.09
C SER A 15 -0.10 16.76 -0.95
N ASN A 16 -0.44 17.07 0.30
CA ASN A 16 0.06 16.33 1.46
C ASN A 16 -0.58 14.95 1.60
N GLU A 17 -1.88 14.85 1.34
CA GLU A 17 -2.61 13.56 1.30
C GLU A 17 -2.05 12.64 0.20
N ARG A 18 -1.77 13.21 -0.98
CA ARG A 18 -1.16 12.50 -2.11
C ARG A 18 0.25 12.03 -1.78
N LEU A 19 1.04 12.85 -1.10
CA LEU A 19 2.38 12.48 -0.66
C LEU A 19 2.35 11.35 0.37
N LEU A 20 1.52 11.48 1.41
CA LEU A 20 1.40 10.45 2.45
C LEU A 20 0.88 9.14 1.88
N ALA A 21 -0.15 9.17 1.03
CA ALA A 21 -0.66 8.00 0.32
C ALA A 21 0.42 7.30 -0.53
N ALA A 22 1.26 8.07 -1.23
CA ALA A 22 2.35 7.52 -2.01
C ALA A 22 3.42 6.84 -1.12
N LEU A 23 3.77 7.46 0.01
CA LEU A 23 4.77 6.93 0.95
C LEU A 23 4.35 5.62 1.62
N CYS A 24 3.04 5.34 1.68
CA CYS A 24 2.50 4.09 2.25
C CYS A 24 3.10 2.84 1.61
N TYR A 25 3.38 2.88 0.29
CA TYR A 25 3.78 1.71 -0.49
C TYR A 25 5.26 1.31 -0.27
N PRO A 26 6.26 2.18 -0.52
CA PRO A 26 7.66 1.81 -0.32
C PRO A 26 8.04 1.70 1.17
N LEU A 27 7.33 2.42 2.06
CA LEU A 27 7.58 2.44 3.50
C LEU A 27 6.50 1.69 4.30
N PHE A 28 5.81 0.75 3.67
CA PHE A 28 5.02 -0.25 4.37
C PHE A 28 5.95 -1.03 5.33
N PRO A 29 5.55 -1.33 6.58
CA PRO A 29 4.26 -1.04 7.22
C PRO A 29 4.21 0.30 7.95
N ILE A 30 5.35 0.97 8.13
CA ILE A 30 5.52 2.08 9.07
C ILE A 30 4.58 3.23 8.75
N VAL A 31 4.60 3.74 7.50
CA VAL A 31 3.76 4.89 7.10
C VAL A 31 2.27 4.51 7.07
N SER A 32 1.97 3.28 6.63
CA SER A 32 0.60 2.77 6.60
C SER A 32 0.01 2.71 8.02
N LEU A 33 0.75 2.17 8.99
CA LEU A 33 0.34 2.13 10.39
C LEU A 33 0.23 3.52 11.00
N PHE A 34 1.18 4.42 10.70
CA PHE A 34 1.10 5.81 11.14
C PHE A 34 -0.23 6.47 10.72
N ILE A 35 -0.61 6.36 9.44
CA ILE A 35 -1.87 6.92 8.93
C ILE A 35 -3.08 6.29 9.62
N LEU A 36 -3.05 4.98 9.86
CA LEU A 36 -4.19 4.26 10.45
C LEU A 36 -4.35 4.50 11.96
N LEU A 37 -3.26 4.81 12.65
CA LEU A 37 -3.27 5.06 14.10
C LEU A 37 -3.50 6.53 14.46
N VAL A 38 -3.07 7.47 13.61
CA VAL A 38 -3.20 8.91 13.88
C VAL A 38 -4.58 9.42 13.43
N GLU A 39 -5.31 10.06 14.35
CA GLU A 39 -6.71 10.46 14.10
C GLU A 39 -6.89 11.46 12.96
N GLU A 40 -5.93 12.38 12.82
CA GLU A 40 -5.92 13.38 11.74
C GLU A 40 -5.86 12.74 10.35
N HIS A 41 -5.17 11.60 10.25
CA HIS A 41 -4.91 10.90 8.99
C HIS A 41 -5.94 9.79 8.73
N LYS A 42 -6.33 9.03 9.75
CA LYS A 42 -7.28 7.90 9.62
C LYS A 42 -8.67 8.34 9.13
N ASN A 43 -9.05 9.59 9.38
CA ASN A 43 -10.35 10.14 9.00
C ASN A 43 -10.38 10.63 7.53
N LYS A 44 -9.22 10.75 6.88
CA LYS A 44 -9.13 11.15 5.47
C LYS A 44 -9.31 9.92 4.58
N ALA A 45 -10.40 9.90 3.82
CA ALA A 45 -10.77 8.74 3.00
C ALA A 45 -9.65 8.30 2.04
N PHE A 46 -8.99 9.24 1.37
CA PHE A 46 -7.91 8.94 0.41
C PHE A 46 -6.66 8.35 1.09
N GLU A 47 -6.18 8.98 2.17
CA GLU A 47 -5.03 8.48 2.93
C GLU A 47 -5.33 7.11 3.55
N ARG A 48 -6.51 6.95 4.18
CA ARG A 48 -6.94 5.68 4.79
C ARG A 48 -7.06 4.57 3.74
N TYR A 49 -7.64 4.84 2.58
CA TYR A 49 -7.77 3.86 1.50
C TYR A 49 -6.40 3.30 1.09
N HIS A 50 -5.45 4.18 0.78
CA HIS A 50 -4.12 3.76 0.36
C HIS A 50 -3.27 3.18 1.50
N ALA A 51 -3.47 3.62 2.75
CA ALA A 51 -2.79 3.02 3.89
C ALA A 51 -3.23 1.57 4.14
N ILE A 52 -4.54 1.28 4.11
CA ILE A 52 -5.05 -0.10 4.24
C ILE A 52 -4.60 -0.95 3.05
N GLN A 53 -4.72 -0.40 1.84
CA GLN A 53 -4.33 -1.08 0.61
C GLN A 53 -2.83 -1.42 0.58
N ALA A 54 -1.97 -0.47 0.89
CA ALA A 54 -0.52 -0.67 0.96
C ALA A 54 -0.15 -1.63 2.10
N LEU A 55 -0.87 -1.59 3.23
CA LEU A 55 -0.71 -2.54 4.32
C LEU A 55 -0.97 -3.97 3.86
N GLY A 56 -2.13 -4.23 3.26
CA GLY A 56 -2.48 -5.56 2.77
C GLY A 56 -1.55 -6.02 1.64
N ALA A 57 -1.28 -5.17 0.66
CA ALA A 57 -0.42 -5.52 -0.48
C ALA A 57 1.03 -5.79 -0.06
N GLY A 58 1.56 -4.99 0.87
CA GLY A 58 2.89 -5.17 1.43
C GLY A 58 3.03 -6.49 2.18
N VAL A 59 2.04 -6.86 3.01
CA VAL A 59 2.02 -8.18 3.67
C VAL A 59 2.00 -9.31 2.64
N VAL A 60 1.15 -9.22 1.62
CA VAL A 60 1.05 -10.27 0.58
C VAL A 60 2.38 -10.42 -0.17
N ILE A 61 3.00 -9.32 -0.60
CA ILE A 61 4.30 -9.36 -1.28
C ILE A 61 5.38 -9.96 -0.37
N TRP A 62 5.41 -9.58 0.90
CA TRP A 62 6.40 -10.08 1.86
C TRP A 62 6.26 -11.59 2.10
N VAL A 63 5.03 -12.07 2.28
CA VAL A 63 4.74 -13.51 2.44
C VAL A 63 5.12 -14.28 1.17
N LEU A 64 4.74 -13.78 -0.01
CA LEU A 64 5.09 -14.41 -1.29
C LEU A 64 6.61 -14.49 -1.47
N PHE A 65 7.34 -13.43 -1.12
CA PHE A 65 8.79 -13.40 -1.20
C PHE A 65 9.43 -14.48 -0.32
N ILE A 66 9.01 -14.60 0.95
CA ILE A 66 9.51 -15.63 1.88
C ILE A 66 9.22 -17.04 1.35
N VAL A 67 8.01 -17.28 0.86
CA VAL A 67 7.61 -18.60 0.33
C VAL A 67 8.45 -18.95 -0.90
N VAL A 68 8.59 -18.03 -1.85
CA VAL A 68 9.37 -18.26 -3.07
C VAL A 68 10.84 -18.49 -2.73
N ASP A 69 11.44 -17.66 -1.87
CA ASP A 69 12.83 -17.81 -1.44
C ASP A 69 13.09 -19.16 -0.76
N THR A 70 12.21 -19.54 0.18
CA THR A 70 12.33 -20.81 0.92
C THR A 70 12.23 -22.00 -0.02
N VAL A 71 11.23 -22.02 -0.91
CA VAL A 71 11.00 -23.12 -1.86
C VAL A 71 12.14 -23.21 -2.88
N LEU A 72 12.55 -22.07 -3.44
CA LEU A 72 13.61 -22.02 -4.43
C LEU A 72 14.95 -22.49 -3.84
N THR A 73 15.29 -22.00 -2.65
CA THR A 73 16.51 -22.41 -1.94
C THR A 73 16.49 -23.89 -1.59
N ALA A 74 15.36 -24.43 -1.12
CA ALA A 74 15.22 -25.85 -0.79
C ALA A 74 15.39 -26.77 -2.02
N ILE A 75 14.78 -26.42 -3.15
CA ILE A 75 14.82 -27.25 -4.37
C ILE A 75 16.19 -27.18 -5.05
N THR A 76 16.80 -26.00 -5.08
CA THR A 76 18.05 -25.76 -5.83
C THR A 76 19.32 -25.92 -4.98
N MET A 77 19.17 -26.36 -3.73
CA MET A 77 20.26 -26.40 -2.74
C MET A 77 21.02 -25.07 -2.64
N GLY A 78 20.30 -23.95 -2.77
CA GLY A 78 20.84 -22.59 -2.69
C GLY A 78 21.33 -21.96 -4.00
N ILE A 79 21.38 -22.69 -5.13
CA ILE A 79 21.80 -22.10 -6.42
C ILE A 79 20.78 -21.07 -6.94
N GLY A 80 19.49 -21.32 -6.72
CA GLY A 80 18.40 -20.44 -7.11
C GLY A 80 18.38 -19.11 -6.35
N ALA A 81 19.16 -18.96 -5.28
CA ALA A 81 19.30 -17.71 -4.54
C ALA A 81 19.81 -16.55 -5.42
N VAL A 82 20.45 -16.85 -6.57
CA VAL A 82 20.84 -15.85 -7.58
C VAL A 82 19.67 -15.04 -8.15
N CYS A 83 18.44 -15.60 -8.14
CA CYS A 83 17.25 -14.91 -8.64
C CYS A 83 16.66 -13.91 -7.63
N ILE A 84 17.05 -13.99 -6.36
CA ILE A 84 16.47 -13.20 -5.26
C ILE A 84 16.63 -11.68 -5.45
N PRO A 85 17.80 -11.15 -5.87
CA PRO A 85 17.94 -9.71 -6.14
C PRO A 85 17.00 -9.23 -7.24
N ILE A 86 16.76 -10.05 -8.27
CA ILE A 86 15.87 -9.71 -9.39
C ILE A 86 14.42 -9.63 -8.89
N LEU A 87 13.97 -10.64 -8.13
CA LEU A 87 12.63 -10.65 -7.54
C LEU A 87 12.40 -9.44 -6.63
N TRP A 88 13.42 -9.04 -5.87
CA TRP A 88 13.35 -7.88 -4.99
C TRP A 88 13.24 -6.56 -5.77
N ILE A 89 14.01 -6.40 -6.85
CA ILE A 89 13.91 -5.23 -7.74
C ILE A 89 12.51 -5.15 -8.36
N VAL A 90 11.94 -6.27 -8.80
CA VAL A 90 10.57 -6.31 -9.35
C VAL A 90 9.55 -5.90 -8.28
N ALA A 91 9.66 -6.43 -7.07
CA ALA A 91 8.77 -6.07 -5.96
C ALA A 91 8.80 -4.57 -5.65
N ILE A 92 10.00 -3.97 -5.60
CA ILE A 92 10.15 -2.53 -5.41
C ILE A 92 9.58 -1.74 -6.59
N GLY A 93 9.82 -2.18 -7.82
CA GLY A 93 9.24 -1.54 -9.00
C GLY A 93 7.72 -1.47 -8.94
N ILE A 94 7.06 -2.54 -8.47
CA ILE A 94 5.61 -2.59 -8.27
C ILE A 94 5.16 -1.61 -7.18
N LEU A 95 5.83 -1.59 -6.02
CA LEU A 95 5.51 -0.67 -4.93
C LEU A 95 5.69 0.80 -5.34
N LEU A 96 6.75 1.11 -6.08
CA LEU A 96 7.00 2.46 -6.60
C LEU A 96 5.98 2.87 -7.68
N TYR A 97 5.54 1.92 -8.51
CA TYR A 97 4.48 2.18 -9.49
C TYR A 97 3.17 2.54 -8.80
N TRP A 98 2.79 1.80 -7.75
CA TRP A 98 1.63 2.10 -6.92
C TRP A 98 1.76 3.41 -6.15
N ALA A 99 2.94 3.70 -5.60
CA ALA A 99 3.25 5.00 -5.01
C ALA A 99 3.05 6.14 -6.00
N TYR A 100 3.52 5.97 -7.24
CA TYR A 100 3.38 6.96 -8.30
C TYR A 100 1.91 7.21 -8.69
N GLN A 101 1.07 6.16 -8.75
CA GLN A 101 -0.37 6.31 -9.00
C GLN A 101 -1.06 7.05 -7.84
N ALA A 102 -0.76 6.68 -6.59
CA ALA A 102 -1.29 7.37 -5.41
C ALA A 102 -0.82 8.83 -5.35
N TYR A 103 0.43 9.11 -5.73
CA TYR A 103 0.96 10.47 -5.82
C TYR A 103 0.23 11.30 -6.88
N GLN A 104 -0.32 10.69 -7.93
CA GLN A 104 -1.18 11.36 -8.91
C GLN A 104 -2.60 11.65 -8.39
N GLY A 105 -2.94 11.24 -7.16
CA GLY A 105 -4.29 11.36 -6.62
C GLY A 105 -5.24 10.26 -7.09
N LYS A 106 -4.73 9.20 -7.73
CA LYS A 106 -5.55 8.13 -8.29
C LYS A 106 -5.81 7.05 -7.24
N SER A 107 -7.09 6.79 -6.98
CA SER A 107 -7.51 5.56 -6.30
C SER A 107 -7.56 4.43 -7.33
N PHE A 108 -6.79 3.37 -7.10
CA PHE A 108 -6.73 2.20 -7.99
C PHE A 108 -6.93 0.93 -7.19
N GLU A 109 -7.23 -0.16 -7.89
CA GLU A 109 -7.45 -1.46 -7.27
C GLU A 109 -6.30 -2.40 -7.60
N ILE A 110 -5.87 -3.17 -6.59
CA ILE A 110 -4.96 -4.29 -6.78
C ILE A 110 -5.86 -5.52 -6.86
N PRO A 111 -5.93 -6.21 -8.02
CA PRO A 111 -6.76 -7.40 -8.17
C PRO A 111 -6.48 -8.41 -7.06
N VAL A 112 -7.52 -9.14 -6.63
CA VAL A 112 -7.49 -10.07 -5.48
C VAL A 112 -7.30 -9.38 -4.14
N VAL A 113 -6.26 -8.55 -3.97
CA VAL A 113 -5.87 -7.93 -2.71
C VAL A 113 -6.89 -6.87 -2.25
N THR A 114 -7.21 -5.90 -3.09
CA THR A 114 -8.20 -4.86 -2.77
C THR A 114 -9.62 -5.43 -2.72
N GLN A 115 -9.93 -6.44 -3.53
CA GLN A 115 -11.22 -7.14 -3.48
C GLN A 115 -11.40 -7.87 -2.15
N PHE A 116 -10.42 -8.67 -1.74
CA PHE A 116 -10.42 -9.33 -0.43
C PHE A 116 -10.62 -8.33 0.71
N MET A 117 -9.93 -7.18 0.69
CA MET A 117 -10.08 -6.16 1.73
C MET A 117 -11.47 -5.53 1.78
N ARG A 118 -12.15 -5.40 0.62
CA ARG A 118 -13.55 -4.95 0.58
C ARG A 118 -14.51 -6.02 1.10
N ASP A 119 -14.27 -7.28 0.77
CA ASP A 119 -15.08 -8.40 1.29
C ASP A 119 -14.96 -8.50 2.82
N GLN A 120 -13.78 -8.22 3.37
CA GLN A 120 -13.53 -8.12 4.81
C GLN A 120 -13.99 -6.78 5.43
N LYS A 121 -14.58 -5.86 4.64
CA LYS A 121 -15.04 -4.52 5.06
C LYS A 121 -13.94 -3.62 5.65
N TRP A 122 -12.68 -3.85 5.26
CA TRP A 122 -11.58 -2.97 5.65
C TRP A 122 -11.56 -1.69 4.81
N LEU A 123 -11.88 -1.84 3.52
CA LEU A 123 -12.07 -0.75 2.57
C LEU A 123 -13.57 -0.55 2.33
N SER A 124 -14.03 0.70 2.36
CA SER A 124 -15.41 1.14 2.13
C SER A 124 -15.46 2.18 1.03
#